data_AF-U5T6S1-F1
#
_entry.id   AF-U5T6S1-F1
#
_cell.length_a   1.000
_cell.length_b   1.000
_cell.length_c   1.000
_cell.angle_alpha   90.00
_cell.angle_beta   90.00
_cell.angle_gamma   90.00
#
_symmetry.space_group_name_H-M   'P 1'
#
loop_
_entity.id
_entity.type
_entity.pdbx_description
1 polymer ?
#
loop_
_entity_poly.entity_id
_entity_poly.type
_entity_poly.pdbx_seq_one_letter_code
_entity_poly.pdbx_strand_id
1 'polypeptide(L)'
;MAREYVRPEISEALYDELTEDRHLLINPDPSDLVRALDTVQHRSRERQLEAAALLDSWRRLQSGVLDPVGIAAETHAPAHYQWPMRCTLFQAVTITPHLTGALIERAEIQPGEALSWPIPMTADSHLKRRNAIITAFWMQLSDHDIHQLDRHTAAA
;
A
#
# COMPACT_ATOMS: atom_id res chain seq x y z
N MET A 1 -6.18 26.79 -18.41
CA MET A 1 -4.96 27.17 -17.67
C MET A 1 -4.58 26.00 -16.80
N ALA A 2 -3.49 25.30 -17.10
CA ALA A 2 -2.98 24.25 -16.23
C ALA A 2 -2.44 24.94 -14.97
N ARG A 3 -3.00 24.63 -13.79
CA ARG A 3 -2.37 25.02 -12.54
C ARG A 3 -1.06 24.23 -12.46
N GLU A 4 0.07 24.90 -12.59
CA GLU A 4 1.36 24.33 -12.21
C GLU A 4 1.29 24.00 -10.72
N TYR A 5 1.07 22.72 -10.43
CA TYR A 5 1.07 22.22 -9.06
C TYR A 5 2.52 21.90 -8.70
N VAL A 6 3.13 22.77 -7.90
CA VAL A 6 4.47 22.52 -7.36
C VAL A 6 4.32 21.54 -6.19
N ARG A 7 4.99 20.39 -6.27
CA ARG A 7 5.06 19.43 -5.17
C ARG A 7 5.63 20.15 -3.94
N PRO A 8 4.90 20.24 -2.82
CA PRO A 8 5.45 20.84 -1.61
C PRO A 8 6.63 19.99 -1.10
N GLU A 9 7.73 20.65 -0.75
CA GLU A 9 8.82 20.00 0.00
C GLU A 9 8.28 19.64 1.39
N ILE A 10 8.27 18.35 1.71
CA ILE A 10 7.85 17.84 3.02
C ILE A 10 9.10 17.67 3.89
N SER A 11 9.06 18.17 5.13
CA SER A 11 10.14 17.96 6.08
C SER A 11 10.24 16.49 6.49
N GLU A 12 11.43 16.01 6.83
CA GLU A 12 11.63 14.63 7.32
C GLU A 12 10.72 14.30 8.52
N ALA A 13 10.54 15.24 9.45
CA ALA A 13 9.66 15.04 10.61
C ALA A 13 8.18 14.84 10.23
N LEU A 14 7.67 15.60 9.25
CA LEU A 14 6.30 15.44 8.77
C LEU A 14 6.15 14.16 7.93
N TYR A 15 7.21 13.76 7.23
CA TYR A 15 7.24 12.48 6.53
C TYR A 15 7.14 11.31 7.51
N ASP A 16 7.94 11.33 8.58
CA ASP A 16 7.91 10.29 9.62
C ASP A 16 6.54 10.24 10.32
N GLU A 17 5.92 11.38 10.63
CA GLU A 17 4.58 11.42 11.21
C GLU A 17 3.51 10.84 10.26
N LEU A 18 3.59 11.14 8.97
CA LEU A 18 2.63 10.63 7.97
C LEU A 18 2.86 9.14 7.62
N THR A 19 4.02 8.59 7.98
CA THR A 19 4.44 7.22 7.64
C THR A 19 4.73 6.33 8.85
N GLU A 20 4.49 6.80 10.08
CA GLU A 20 4.89 6.10 11.32
C GLU A 20 4.37 4.66 11.39
N ASP A 21 3.14 4.44 10.91
CA ASP A 21 2.49 3.13 10.85
C ASP A 21 2.42 2.55 9.44
N ARG A 22 3.09 3.17 8.46
CA ARG A 22 3.01 2.83 7.03
C ARG A 22 4.38 2.91 6.36
N HIS A 23 4.85 1.77 5.87
CA HIS A 23 6.01 1.71 4.99
C HIS A 23 5.60 1.55 3.53
N LEU A 24 6.08 2.46 2.69
CA LEU A 24 5.92 2.44 1.24
C LEU A 24 7.27 2.13 0.59
N LEU A 25 7.28 1.20 -0.35
CA LEU A 25 8.48 0.76 -1.04
C LEU A 25 8.24 0.73 -2.56
N ILE A 26 9.24 1.16 -3.33
CA ILE A 26 9.25 1.09 -4.79
C ILE A 26 10.31 0.10 -5.22
N ASN A 27 9.93 -0.84 -6.09
CA ASN A 27 10.77 -1.93 -6.56
C ASN A 27 11.55 -2.64 -5.43
N PRO A 28 10.91 -2.99 -4.29
CA PRO A 28 11.62 -3.61 -3.19
C PRO A 28 12.12 -5.00 -3.55
N ASP A 29 13.24 -5.38 -2.93
CA ASP A 29 13.65 -6.77 -2.86
C ASP A 29 13.00 -7.51 -1.67
N PRO A 30 13.10 -8.85 -1.58
CA PRO A 30 12.54 -9.62 -0.46
C PRO A 30 13.03 -9.18 0.93
N SER A 31 14.27 -8.70 1.04
CA SER A 31 14.84 -8.28 2.31
C SER A 31 14.27 -6.93 2.77
N ASP A 32 14.02 -6.01 1.83
CA ASP A 32 13.33 -4.74 2.09
C ASP A 32 11.94 -4.97 2.67
N LEU A 33 11.21 -5.92 2.08
CA LEU A 33 9.86 -6.29 2.51
C LEU A 33 9.84 -6.85 3.94
N VAL A 34 10.75 -7.77 4.25
CA VAL A 34 10.83 -8.36 5.60
C VAL A 34 11.24 -7.31 6.62
N ARG A 35 12.19 -6.44 6.29
CA ARG A 35 12.61 -5.34 7.17
C ARG A 35 11.47 -4.37 7.43
N ALA A 36 10.75 -3.94 6.38
CA ALA A 36 9.60 -3.06 6.54
C ALA A 36 8.48 -3.72 7.35
N LEU A 37 8.26 -5.03 7.19
CA LEU A 37 7.32 -5.79 8.01
C LEU A 37 7.71 -5.78 9.49
N ASP A 38 8.98 -6.03 9.80
CA ASP A 38 9.50 -6.01 11.17
C ASP A 38 9.37 -4.62 11.79
N THR A 39 9.67 -3.56 11.04
CA THR A 39 9.49 -2.17 11.51
C THR A 39 8.01 -1.87 11.81
N VAL A 40 7.10 -2.16 10.88
CA VAL A 40 5.65 -1.91 11.06
C VAL A 40 5.05 -2.74 12.20
N GLN A 41 5.59 -3.94 12.44
CA GLN A 41 5.15 -4.81 13.52
C GLN A 41 5.93 -4.60 14.82
N HIS A 42 6.88 -3.67 14.86
CA HIS A 42 7.73 -3.45 16.01
C HIS A 42 6.86 -3.14 17.24
N ARG A 43 7.09 -3.89 18.33
CA ARG A 43 6.31 -3.83 19.59
C ARG A 43 4.83 -4.24 19.47
N SER A 44 4.33 -4.58 18.29
CA SER A 44 3.04 -5.27 18.16
C SER A 44 3.17 -6.71 18.66
N ARG A 45 2.11 -7.24 19.26
CA ARG A 45 2.05 -8.63 19.74
C ARG A 45 0.91 -9.44 19.14
N GLU A 46 0.04 -8.79 18.38
CA GLU A 46 -1.20 -9.38 17.89
C GLU A 46 -1.45 -8.98 16.43
N ARG A 47 -2.15 -9.86 15.70
CA ARG A 47 -2.64 -9.60 14.34
C ARG A 47 -1.51 -9.18 13.40
N GLN A 48 -0.41 -9.91 13.52
CA GLN A 48 0.77 -9.82 12.68
C GLN A 48 0.57 -10.68 11.43
N LEU A 49 1.14 -10.22 10.33
CA LEU A 49 1.36 -11.00 9.13
C LEU A 49 2.67 -11.78 9.23
N GLU A 50 2.65 -13.02 8.76
CA GLU A 50 3.86 -13.83 8.63
C GLU A 50 4.69 -13.39 7.41
N ALA A 51 6.01 -13.32 7.58
CA ALA A 51 6.93 -12.98 6.49
C ALA A 51 6.80 -13.93 5.29
N ALA A 52 6.56 -15.23 5.53
CA ALA A 52 6.39 -16.21 4.46
C ALA A 52 5.16 -15.91 3.58
N ALA A 53 4.03 -15.55 4.18
CA ALA A 53 2.80 -15.19 3.46
C ALA A 53 2.98 -13.90 2.66
N LEU A 54 3.71 -12.92 3.21
CA LEU A 54 4.06 -11.69 2.51
C LEU A 54 4.92 -11.99 1.28
N LEU A 55 6.01 -12.76 1.45
CA LEU A 55 6.93 -13.07 0.36
C LEU A 55 6.29 -13.93 -0.73
N ASP A 56 5.37 -14.82 -0.36
CA ASP A 56 4.58 -15.57 -1.34
C ASP A 56 3.66 -14.65 -2.15
N SER A 57 2.98 -13.73 -1.47
CA SER A 57 2.12 -12.73 -2.12
C SER A 57 2.91 -11.82 -3.07
N TRP A 58 4.11 -11.40 -2.67
CA TRP A 58 5.01 -10.64 -3.53
C TRP A 58 5.44 -11.42 -4.78
N ARG A 59 5.84 -12.69 -4.61
CA ARG A 59 6.18 -13.57 -5.74
C ARG A 59 5.01 -13.74 -6.72
N ARG A 60 3.78 -13.83 -6.21
CA ARG A 60 2.56 -13.91 -7.04
C ARG A 60 2.37 -12.65 -7.90
N LEU A 61 2.57 -11.45 -7.34
CA LEU A 61 2.55 -10.21 -8.12
C LEU A 61 3.62 -10.25 -9.22
N GLN A 62 4.87 -10.59 -8.87
CA GLN A 62 5.99 -10.63 -9.83
C GLN A 62 5.77 -11.63 -10.97
N SER A 63 5.07 -12.74 -10.70
CA SER A 63 4.70 -13.72 -11.72
C SER A 63 3.53 -13.29 -12.63
N GLY A 64 2.91 -12.13 -12.36
CA GLY A 64 1.76 -11.62 -13.10
C GLY A 64 0.45 -12.37 -12.84
N VAL A 65 0.41 -13.23 -11.80
CA VAL A 65 -0.74 -14.10 -11.51
C VAL A 65 -1.93 -13.32 -10.95
N LEU A 66 -1.68 -12.25 -10.19
CA LEU A 66 -2.72 -11.47 -9.54
C LEU A 66 -2.23 -10.02 -9.34
N ASP A 67 -3.04 -9.02 -9.72
CA ASP A 67 -2.73 -7.59 -9.55
C ASP A 67 -4.01 -6.74 -9.36
N PRO A 68 -4.12 -5.93 -8.29
CA PRO A 68 -3.21 -5.85 -7.14
C PRO A 68 -3.33 -7.07 -6.20
N VAL A 69 -2.27 -7.34 -5.43
CA VAL A 69 -2.26 -8.37 -4.37
C VAL A 69 -2.41 -7.71 -3.00
N GLY A 70 -3.32 -8.20 -2.16
CA GLY A 70 -3.47 -7.73 -0.79
C GLY A 70 -3.66 -8.89 0.19
N ILE A 71 -2.96 -8.84 1.33
CA ILE A 71 -3.17 -9.73 2.47
C ILE A 71 -3.22 -8.91 3.75
N ALA A 72 -4.05 -9.33 4.70
CA ALA A 72 -4.14 -8.73 6.02
C ALA A 72 -4.30 -9.83 7.06
N ALA A 73 -3.80 -9.59 8.27
CA ALA A 73 -3.96 -10.54 9.36
C ALA A 73 -5.44 -10.75 9.71
N GLU A 74 -6.26 -9.71 9.54
CA GLU A 74 -7.72 -9.76 9.61
C GLU A 74 -8.32 -8.77 8.63
N THR A 75 -9.49 -9.09 8.08
CA THR A 75 -10.22 -8.25 7.12
C THR A 75 -11.50 -7.66 7.69
N HIS A 76 -11.90 -8.06 8.89
CA HIS A 76 -13.12 -7.59 9.54
C HIS A 76 -12.94 -7.53 11.06
N ALA A 77 -13.46 -6.47 11.68
CA ALA A 77 -13.50 -6.37 13.13
C ALA A 77 -14.88 -6.80 13.65
N PRO A 78 -14.97 -7.76 14.60
CA PRO A 78 -16.24 -8.16 15.16
C PRO A 78 -17.01 -7.00 15.81
N ALA A 79 -18.33 -6.92 15.57
CA ALA A 79 -19.18 -5.82 16.06
C ALA A 79 -19.29 -5.72 17.59
N HIS A 80 -18.90 -6.77 18.34
CA HIS A 80 -18.97 -6.77 19.81
C HIS A 80 -17.75 -6.14 20.48
N TYR A 81 -16.71 -5.76 19.72
CA TYR A 81 -15.57 -5.02 20.27
C TYR A 81 -15.96 -3.57 20.56
N GLN A 82 -15.40 -3.00 21.64
CA GLN A 82 -15.67 -1.60 22.00
C GLN A 82 -14.61 -0.63 21.44
N TRP A 83 -13.49 -1.15 20.90
CA TRP A 83 -12.37 -0.36 20.40
C TRP A 83 -11.97 -0.81 18.98
N PRO A 84 -11.39 0.10 18.18
CA PRO A 84 -10.84 -0.25 16.87
C PRO A 84 -9.80 -1.36 16.99
N MET A 85 -9.86 -2.29 16.06
CA MET A 85 -8.92 -3.39 15.95
C MET A 85 -7.74 -2.97 15.07
N ARG A 86 -6.52 -3.12 15.58
CA ARG A 86 -5.30 -2.88 14.79
C ARG A 86 -4.79 -4.18 14.18
N CYS A 87 -4.58 -4.20 12.87
CA CYS A 87 -4.01 -5.35 12.15
C CYS A 87 -2.91 -4.92 11.17
N THR A 88 -1.98 -5.82 10.87
CA THR A 88 -1.00 -5.58 9.81
C THR A 88 -1.62 -5.98 8.49
N LEU A 89 -1.48 -5.11 7.49
CA LEU A 89 -1.77 -5.43 6.10
C LEU A 89 -0.55 -5.22 5.21
N PHE A 90 -0.56 -5.92 4.08
CA PHE A 90 0.36 -5.78 2.97
C PHE A 90 -0.44 -5.66 1.68
N GLN A 91 -0.09 -4.67 0.86
CA GLN A 91 -0.57 -4.55 -0.50
C GLN A 91 0.60 -4.37 -1.45
N ALA A 92 0.52 -5.04 -2.60
CA ALA A 92 1.47 -4.93 -3.67
C ALA A 92 0.74 -4.68 -4.99
N VAL A 93 1.30 -3.81 -5.82
CA VAL A 93 0.67 -3.37 -7.07
C VAL A 93 1.70 -3.15 -8.16
N THR A 94 1.31 -3.43 -9.40
CA THR A 94 2.05 -2.98 -10.57
C THR A 94 1.67 -1.53 -10.89
N ILE A 95 2.62 -0.60 -10.74
CA ILE A 95 2.40 0.81 -11.03
C ILE A 95 2.66 1.07 -12.52
N THR A 96 3.78 0.57 -13.03
CA THR A 96 4.09 0.53 -14.46
C THR A 96 4.77 -0.80 -14.79
N PRO A 97 4.99 -1.17 -16.06
CA PRO A 97 5.69 -2.41 -16.42
C PRO A 97 7.09 -2.57 -15.82
N HIS A 98 7.71 -1.48 -15.36
CA HIS A 98 9.05 -1.48 -14.74
C HIS A 98 9.04 -1.01 -13.29
N LEU A 99 7.86 -0.72 -12.74
CA LEU A 99 7.72 -0.12 -11.43
C LEU A 99 6.61 -0.82 -10.65
N THR A 100 7.01 -1.48 -9.58
CA THR A 100 6.12 -2.16 -8.63
C THR A 100 6.16 -1.42 -7.30
N GLY A 101 5.01 -1.35 -6.64
CA GLY A 101 4.87 -0.73 -5.33
C GLY A 101 4.49 -1.78 -4.29
N ALA A 102 5.01 -1.62 -3.07
CA ALA A 102 4.57 -2.34 -1.90
C ALA A 102 4.21 -1.37 -0.77
N LEU A 103 3.12 -1.65 -0.08
CA LEU A 103 2.62 -0.92 1.07
C LEU A 103 2.45 -1.93 2.22
N ILE A 104 3.07 -1.63 3.36
CA ILE A 104 2.88 -2.39 4.60
C ILE A 104 2.43 -1.40 5.65
N GLU A 105 1.30 -1.64 6.31
CA GLU A 105 0.79 -0.72 7.34
C GLU A 105 0.11 -1.41 8.51
N ARG A 106 0.04 -0.71 9.65
CA ARG A 106 -0.85 -1.04 10.78
C ARG A 106 -2.18 -0.32 10.60
N ALA A 107 -3.13 -0.98 9.94
CA ALA A 107 -4.47 -0.43 9.73
C ALA A 107 -5.37 -0.62 10.95
N GLU A 108 -6.27 0.34 11.14
CA GLU A 108 -7.37 0.27 12.11
C GLU A 108 -8.68 -0.11 11.42
N ILE A 109 -9.40 -1.06 12.02
CA ILE A 109 -10.73 -1.47 11.59
C ILE A 109 -11.70 -1.16 12.72
N GLN A 110 -12.72 -0.34 12.44
CA GLN A 110 -13.76 -0.01 13.42
C GLN A 110 -14.63 -1.23 13.72
N PRO A 111 -15.17 -1.39 14.95
CA PRO A 111 -16.04 -2.51 15.27
C PRO A 111 -17.23 -2.64 14.31
N GLY A 112 -17.42 -3.82 13.74
CA GLY A 112 -18.50 -4.10 12.78
C GLY A 112 -18.18 -3.69 11.34
N GLU A 113 -17.01 -3.12 11.08
CA GLU A 113 -16.58 -2.72 9.75
C GLU A 113 -15.56 -3.70 9.15
N ALA A 114 -15.44 -3.64 7.82
CA ALA A 114 -14.39 -4.35 7.09
C ALA A 114 -13.19 -3.42 6.86
N LEU A 115 -12.02 -4.03 6.67
CA LEU A 115 -10.81 -3.33 6.31
C LEU A 115 -11.02 -2.51 5.03
N SER A 116 -10.70 -1.22 5.11
CA SER A 116 -10.61 -0.37 3.93
C SER A 116 -9.22 -0.51 3.31
N TRP A 117 -9.18 -1.05 2.10
CA TRP A 117 -7.95 -1.26 1.35
C TRP A 117 -7.41 0.07 0.78
N PRO A 118 -6.14 0.47 1.05
CA PRO A 118 -5.57 1.70 0.48
C PRO A 118 -5.67 1.76 -1.04
N ILE A 119 -5.37 0.63 -1.70
CA ILE A 119 -5.59 0.42 -3.13
C ILE A 119 -6.72 -0.59 -3.29
N PRO A 120 -7.84 -0.25 -3.97
CA PRO A 120 -8.96 -1.15 -4.13
C PRO A 120 -8.55 -2.45 -4.85
N MET A 121 -8.81 -3.60 -4.22
CA MET A 121 -8.58 -4.93 -4.83
C MET A 121 -9.38 -5.10 -6.12
N THR A 122 -10.62 -4.63 -6.11
CA THR A 122 -11.50 -4.52 -7.29
C THR A 122 -11.82 -3.04 -7.49
N ALA A 123 -11.46 -2.49 -8.65
CA ALA A 123 -11.78 -1.11 -8.97
C ALA A 123 -12.80 -1.08 -10.11
N ASP A 124 -13.87 -0.31 -9.94
CA ASP A 124 -14.92 -0.14 -10.96
C ASP A 124 -14.39 0.51 -12.25
N SER A 125 -13.26 1.22 -12.15
CA SER A 125 -12.58 1.82 -13.30
C SER A 125 -11.06 1.87 -13.12
N HIS A 126 -10.34 1.80 -14.23
CA HIS A 126 -8.89 1.99 -14.29
C HIS A 126 -8.48 3.35 -13.71
N LEU A 127 -9.29 4.39 -13.90
CA LEU A 127 -9.06 5.72 -13.34
C LEU A 127 -9.11 5.74 -11.80
N LYS A 128 -10.07 5.03 -11.18
CA LYS A 128 -10.14 4.91 -9.72
C LYS A 128 -8.91 4.19 -9.18
N ARG A 129 -8.48 3.10 -9.81
CA ARG A 129 -7.26 2.37 -9.44
C ARG A 129 -6.02 3.25 -9.55
N ARG A 130 -5.88 3.97 -10.67
CA ARG A 130 -4.80 4.94 -10.89
C ARG A 130 -4.75 5.99 -9.78
N ASN A 131 -5.88 6.63 -9.49
CA ASN A 131 -5.94 7.65 -8.44
C ASN A 131 -5.57 7.06 -7.08
N ALA A 132 -6.00 5.84 -6.77
CA ALA A 132 -5.60 5.17 -5.52
C ALA A 132 -4.09 4.90 -5.46
N ILE A 133 -3.48 4.44 -6.56
CA ILE A 133 -2.03 4.23 -6.65
C ILE A 133 -1.27 5.56 -6.48
N ILE A 134 -1.69 6.60 -7.19
CA ILE A 134 -1.09 7.93 -7.10
C ILE A 134 -1.19 8.47 -5.66
N THR A 135 -2.37 8.35 -5.03
CA THR A 135 -2.56 8.77 -3.64
C THR A 135 -1.70 7.97 -2.67
N ALA A 136 -1.63 6.65 -2.84
CA ALA A 136 -0.87 5.76 -1.96
C ALA A 136 0.64 5.99 -2.06
N PHE A 137 1.17 6.20 -3.27
CA PHE A 137 2.60 6.33 -3.53
C PHE A 137 3.04 7.75 -3.88
N TRP A 138 2.21 8.77 -3.61
CA TRP A 138 2.44 10.16 -4.03
C TRP A 138 3.86 10.66 -3.72
N MET A 139 4.33 10.36 -2.50
CA MET A 139 5.63 10.79 -2.00
C MET A 139 6.81 10.08 -2.65
N GLN A 140 6.59 8.89 -3.20
CA GLN A 140 7.64 8.01 -3.75
C GLN A 140 7.72 8.04 -5.28
N LEU A 141 6.64 8.45 -5.95
CA LEU A 141 6.62 8.57 -7.40
C LEU A 141 7.25 9.88 -7.83
N SER A 142 8.09 9.85 -8.87
CA SER A 142 8.51 11.08 -9.56
C SER A 142 7.40 11.55 -10.51
N ASP A 143 7.48 12.81 -10.95
CA ASP A 143 6.56 13.31 -11.98
C ASP A 143 6.64 12.46 -13.27
N HIS A 144 7.83 11.95 -13.61
CA HIS A 144 8.00 11.04 -14.74
C HIS A 144 7.17 9.76 -14.57
N ASP A 145 7.19 9.17 -13.38
CA ASP A 145 6.44 7.93 -13.08
C ASP A 145 4.93 8.15 -13.13
N ILE A 146 4.46 9.30 -12.66
CA ILE A 146 3.05 9.68 -12.77
C ILE A 146 2.62 9.78 -14.23
N HIS A 147 3.43 10.42 -15.09
CA HIS A 147 3.14 10.50 -16.52
C HIS A 147 3.20 9.14 -17.24
N GLN A 148 4.09 8.23 -16.81
CA GLN A 148 4.15 6.87 -17.32
C GLN A 148 2.89 6.07 -16.91
N LEU A 149 2.49 6.18 -15.65
CA LEU A 149 1.25 5.58 -15.14
C LEU A 149 0.02 6.11 -15.87
N ASP A 150 -0.05 7.41 -16.15
CA ASP A 150 -1.14 7.99 -16.94
C ASP A 150 -1.21 7.40 -18.34
N ARG A 151 -0.06 7.28 -19.03
CA ARG A 151 -0.01 6.65 -20.36
C ARG A 151 -0.39 5.17 -20.32
N HIS A 152 0.07 4.44 -19.31
CA HIS A 152 -0.25 3.03 -19.14
C HIS A 152 -1.75 2.81 -18.87
N THR A 153 -2.34 3.64 -18.01
CA THR A 153 -3.77 3.58 -17.67
C THR A 153 -4.66 3.98 -18.85
N ALA A 154 -4.21 4.91 -19.71
CA ALA A 154 -4.95 5.32 -20.90
C ALA A 154 -4.89 4.31 -22.06
N ALA A 155 -3.89 3.41 -22.04
CA ALA A 155 -3.69 2.38 -23.06
C ALA A 155 -4.31 1.01 -22.71
N ALA A 156 -4.72 0.82 -21.45
CA ALA A 156 -5.37 -0.39 -20.92
C ALA A 156 -6.90 -0.27 -20.98
#